data_AF-A0A3B9PTF6-F1
#
_entry.id   AF-A0A3B9PTF6-F1
#
_cell.length_a   1.000
_cell.length_b   1.000
_cell.length_c   1.000
_cell.angle_alpha   90.00
_cell.angle_beta   90.00
_cell.angle_gamma   90.00
#
_symmetry.space_group_name_H-M   'P 1'
#
loop_
_entity.id
_entity.type
_entity.pdbx_description
1 polymer ?
#
loop_
_entity_poly.entity_id
_entity_poly.type
_entity_poly.pdbx_seq_one_letter_code
_entity_poly.pdbx_strand_id
1 'polypeptide(L)'
;MRALATVFRLLAMFALFGLVGVLWFKWDTFTSQTHSFLDEVVSDAYTILQSERDDQWKDITTKKSSFNEIFDANDPVGQNDENPLSMAAQSLASAEKSILKNPDYRESLENLNLEYGVDALVWNSESKSWQTNPATKLTPPASFQDPFSDESKFPKKDIKKEDGTIVRGVPRPNRLRTVIGMFYKDRDDKFKEIAKLREMVVMRDIELREYQNLYAKEKERKEQLEDEVGELTVKVAGLEEDLKREKEERQAEKDAAEQKEEQLNRLVASLEEEKIKTAQEHQEFIDTLRNEQKEQLAALQDEVRKADAEGYKRGIDEMIAKQQGGEIEKPNEEVTVNPFLPSEDGPPKLSQAELMLAAQAKTIGESGVPSTVGRVDGKAGMILLPLGSERGVALGNVYTLWKANKKAARIRIQSVSQGFSLAYLLPQFGTPQELRPGDSVHVVPEIEETL
;
A
#
# COMPACT_ATOMS: atom_id res chain seq x y z
N MET A 1 116.27 -29.62 31.13
CA MET A 1 115.78 -29.53 29.73
C MET A 1 114.70 -30.57 29.41
N ARG A 2 114.96 -31.89 29.51
CA ARG A 2 113.96 -32.93 29.14
C ARG A 2 112.70 -32.95 30.04
N ALA A 3 112.84 -32.80 31.35
CA ALA A 3 111.71 -32.77 32.30
C ALA A 3 110.78 -31.55 32.11
N LEU A 4 111.35 -30.39 31.81
CA LEU A 4 110.58 -29.16 31.50
C LEU A 4 109.80 -29.33 30.19
N ALA A 5 110.42 -29.92 29.16
CA ALA A 5 109.74 -30.21 27.90
C ALA A 5 108.59 -31.22 28.07
N THR A 6 108.72 -32.23 28.93
CA THR A 6 107.62 -33.15 29.24
C THR A 6 106.48 -32.47 29.99
N VAL A 7 106.77 -31.56 30.94
CA VAL A 7 105.74 -30.79 31.65
C VAL A 7 104.99 -29.85 30.69
N PHE A 8 105.70 -29.14 29.80
CA PHE A 8 105.06 -28.31 28.77
C PHE A 8 104.18 -29.12 27.81
N ARG A 9 104.60 -30.33 27.42
CA ARG A 9 103.77 -31.23 26.59
C ARG A 9 102.50 -31.68 27.32
N LEU A 10 102.59 -32.00 28.61
CA LEU A 10 101.42 -32.37 29.41
C LEU A 10 100.46 -31.18 29.58
N LEU A 11 100.97 -29.98 29.86
CA LEU A 11 100.16 -28.75 29.95
C LEU A 11 99.47 -28.42 28.63
N ALA A 12 100.17 -28.52 27.50
CA ALA A 12 99.57 -28.32 26.18
C ALA A 12 98.47 -29.35 25.88
N MET A 13 98.67 -30.61 26.30
CA MET A 13 97.68 -31.67 26.16
C MET A 13 96.44 -31.40 27.04
N PHE A 14 96.61 -30.99 28.30
CA PHE A 14 95.50 -30.60 29.17
C PHE A 14 94.77 -29.35 28.66
N ALA A 15 95.48 -28.38 28.09
CA ALA A 15 94.86 -27.21 27.46
C ALA A 15 94.01 -27.60 26.24
N LEU A 16 94.50 -28.54 25.40
CA LEU A 16 93.73 -29.10 24.29
C LEU A 16 92.49 -29.86 24.78
N PHE A 17 92.62 -30.73 25.79
CA PHE A 17 91.47 -31.43 26.38
C PHE A 17 90.46 -30.46 27.00
N GLY A 18 90.93 -29.40 27.67
CA GLY A 18 90.07 -28.34 28.20
C GLY A 18 89.31 -27.61 27.09
N LEU A 19 89.99 -27.25 25.99
CA LEU A 19 89.37 -26.61 24.84
C LEU A 19 88.34 -27.53 24.17
N VAL A 20 88.67 -28.82 23.98
CA VAL A 20 87.73 -29.83 23.45
C VAL A 20 86.51 -29.98 24.37
N GLY A 21 86.71 -30.01 25.69
CA GLY A 21 85.61 -30.05 26.66
C GLY A 21 84.70 -28.83 26.58
N VAL A 22 85.26 -27.62 26.45
CA VAL A 22 84.48 -26.38 26.29
C VAL A 22 83.73 -26.36 24.96
N LEU A 23 84.37 -26.78 23.86
CA LEU A 23 83.71 -26.88 22.55
C LEU A 23 82.57 -27.90 22.59
N TRP A 24 82.79 -29.06 23.22
CA TRP A 24 81.76 -30.07 23.41
C TRP A 24 80.57 -29.52 24.20
N PHE A 25 80.81 -28.86 25.34
CA PHE A 25 79.74 -28.29 26.15
C PHE A 25 78.93 -27.22 25.40
N LYS A 26 79.61 -26.36 24.63
CA LYS A 26 78.94 -25.37 23.77
C LYS A 26 78.11 -26.04 22.67
N TRP A 27 78.66 -27.08 22.05
CA TRP A 27 77.96 -27.83 21.01
C TRP A 27 76.75 -28.59 21.56
N ASP A 28 76.88 -29.26 22.71
CA ASP A 28 75.78 -29.96 23.40
C ASP A 28 74.67 -28.99 23.82
N THR A 29 75.04 -27.84 24.38
CA THR A 29 74.07 -26.80 24.77
C THR A 29 73.33 -26.25 23.55
N PHE A 30 74.05 -25.91 22.46
CA PHE A 30 73.43 -25.41 21.23
C PHE A 30 72.51 -26.44 20.57
N THR A 31 72.94 -27.70 20.55
CA THR A 31 72.16 -28.82 20.01
C THR A 31 70.89 -29.03 20.84
N SER A 32 71.01 -29.06 22.17
CA SER A 32 69.88 -29.17 23.10
C SER A 32 68.88 -28.01 22.93
N GLN A 33 69.38 -26.77 22.82
CA GLN A 33 68.56 -25.58 22.57
C GLN A 33 67.77 -25.65 21.26
N THR A 34 68.40 -26.19 20.21
CA THR A 34 67.78 -26.34 18.90
C THR A 34 66.71 -27.43 18.90
N HIS A 35 67.00 -28.60 19.50
CA HIS A 35 66.02 -29.68 19.64
C HIS A 35 64.82 -29.24 20.47
N SER A 36 65.04 -28.61 21.63
CA SER A 36 63.95 -28.09 22.45
C SER A 36 63.06 -27.11 21.70
N PHE A 37 63.63 -26.21 20.89
CA PHE A 37 62.85 -25.30 20.06
C PHE A 37 62.03 -26.04 18.98
N LEU A 38 62.62 -27.05 18.32
CA LEU A 38 61.91 -27.81 17.30
C LEU A 38 60.77 -28.64 17.91
N ASP A 39 61.00 -29.27 19.05
CA ASP A 39 59.98 -30.06 19.76
C ASP A 39 58.81 -29.16 20.20
N GLU A 40 59.09 -27.96 20.71
CA GLU A 40 58.10 -26.92 21.02
C GLU A 40 57.27 -26.55 19.79
N VAL A 41 57.92 -26.12 18.70
CA VAL A 41 57.23 -25.70 17.46
C VAL A 41 56.38 -26.82 16.86
N VAL A 42 56.88 -28.06 16.90
CA VAL A 42 56.12 -29.22 16.40
C VAL A 42 54.91 -29.46 17.29
N SER A 43 55.07 -29.48 18.62
CA SER A 43 53.97 -29.64 19.57
C SER A 43 52.89 -28.57 19.36
N ASP A 44 53.30 -27.30 19.29
CA ASP A 44 52.41 -26.17 19.07
C ASP A 44 51.64 -26.29 17.75
N ALA A 45 52.32 -26.75 16.69
CA ALA A 45 51.69 -27.01 15.40
C ALA A 45 50.62 -28.10 15.49
N TYR A 46 50.90 -29.20 16.19
CA TYR A 46 49.91 -30.27 16.42
C TYR A 46 48.67 -29.73 17.15
N THR A 47 48.87 -28.91 18.19
CA THR A 47 47.79 -28.30 18.96
C THR A 47 46.99 -27.28 18.14
N ILE A 48 47.62 -26.37 17.40
CA ILE A 48 46.90 -25.31 16.67
C ILE A 48 46.29 -25.81 15.36
N LEU A 49 47.01 -26.66 14.63
CA LEU A 49 46.47 -27.26 13.41
C LEU A 49 45.42 -28.31 13.74
N GLN A 50 45.38 -28.79 15.00
CA GLN A 50 44.45 -29.80 15.46
C GLN A 50 44.54 -31.05 14.56
N SER A 51 45.77 -31.44 14.21
CA SER A 51 46.07 -32.48 13.23
C SER A 51 45.66 -33.88 13.69
N GLU A 52 45.42 -34.09 14.98
CA GLU A 52 44.91 -35.35 15.51
C GLU A 52 43.38 -35.49 15.34
N ARG A 53 42.68 -34.41 14.97
CA ARG A 53 41.22 -34.36 14.81
C ARG A 53 40.77 -34.58 13.37
N ASP A 54 41.40 -35.54 12.69
CA ASP A 54 41.14 -35.85 11.29
C ASP A 54 39.66 -36.10 10.98
N ASP A 55 38.95 -36.82 11.84
CA ASP A 55 37.53 -37.13 11.62
C ASP A 55 36.64 -35.89 11.73
N GLN A 56 36.97 -34.94 12.61
CA GLN A 56 36.25 -33.67 12.72
C GLN A 56 36.54 -32.77 11.51
N TRP A 57 37.77 -32.75 11.01
CA TRP A 57 38.11 -32.04 9.77
C TRP A 57 37.44 -32.64 8.54
N LYS A 58 37.31 -33.97 8.46
CA LYS A 58 36.53 -34.65 7.42
C LYS A 58 35.05 -34.26 7.49
N ASP A 59 34.44 -34.26 8.68
CA ASP A 59 33.05 -33.82 8.87
C ASP A 59 32.84 -32.37 8.41
N ILE A 60 33.73 -31.45 8.81
CA ILE A 60 33.69 -30.05 8.35
C ILE A 60 33.81 -29.97 6.82
N THR A 61 34.71 -30.76 6.22
CA THR A 61 34.91 -30.77 4.77
C THR A 61 33.65 -31.25 4.04
N THR A 62 33.03 -32.33 4.53
CA THR A 62 31.76 -32.85 3.98
C THR A 62 30.65 -31.81 4.08
N LYS A 63 30.45 -31.21 5.26
CA LYS A 63 29.43 -30.16 5.48
C LYS A 63 29.68 -28.92 4.64
N LYS A 64 30.95 -28.57 4.39
CA LYS A 64 31.33 -27.49 3.48
C LYS A 64 30.98 -27.82 2.03
N SER A 65 31.22 -29.07 1.58
CA SER A 65 30.78 -29.53 0.25
C SER A 65 29.27 -29.41 0.13
N SER A 66 28.51 -29.92 1.11
CA SER A 66 27.05 -29.84 1.09
C SER A 66 26.53 -28.39 1.09
N PHE A 67 27.16 -27.48 1.85
CA PHE A 67 26.81 -26.05 1.80
C PHE A 67 27.02 -25.46 0.40
N ASN A 68 28.17 -25.75 -0.22
CA ASN A 68 28.47 -25.26 -1.57
C ASN A 68 27.54 -25.87 -2.62
N GLU A 69 27.24 -27.18 -2.53
CA GLU A 69 26.31 -27.87 -3.43
C GLU A 69 24.90 -27.25 -3.37
N ILE A 70 24.40 -26.94 -2.16
CA ILE A 70 23.10 -26.28 -2.00
C ILE A 70 23.14 -24.85 -2.54
N PHE A 71 24.24 -24.12 -2.31
CA PHE A 71 24.42 -22.78 -2.83
C PHE A 71 24.46 -22.76 -4.37
N ASP A 72 25.21 -23.68 -4.97
CA ASP A 72 25.38 -23.77 -6.42
C ASP A 72 24.13 -24.29 -7.12
N ALA A 73 23.40 -25.23 -6.51
CA ALA A 73 22.12 -25.71 -7.02
C ALA A 73 21.09 -24.57 -7.10
N ASN A 74 21.08 -23.68 -6.09
CA ASN A 74 20.19 -22.52 -6.02
C ASN A 74 18.72 -22.87 -6.29
N ASP A 75 18.30 -24.03 -5.79
CA ASP A 75 16.95 -24.54 -6.01
C ASP A 75 15.90 -23.62 -5.36
N PRO A 76 14.74 -23.44 -6.01
CA PRO A 76 13.64 -22.69 -5.42
C PRO A 76 13.13 -23.39 -4.16
N VAL A 77 12.76 -22.61 -3.16
CA VAL A 77 12.24 -23.13 -1.89
C VAL A 77 10.86 -22.58 -1.64
N GLY A 78 9.97 -23.44 -1.14
CA GLY A 78 8.60 -23.07 -0.86
C GLY A 78 8.52 -21.97 0.19
N GLN A 79 7.45 -21.17 0.11
CA GLN A 79 7.24 -20.01 0.99
C GLN A 79 7.23 -20.37 2.50
N ASN A 80 6.86 -21.61 2.84
CA ASN A 80 6.77 -22.10 4.21
C ASN A 80 7.87 -23.11 4.58
N ASP A 81 8.78 -23.40 3.65
CA ASP A 81 9.82 -24.40 3.86
C ASP A 81 11.04 -23.76 4.54
N GLU A 82 11.74 -24.53 5.37
CA GLU A 82 13.00 -24.07 5.95
C GLU A 82 14.05 -23.85 4.86
N ASN A 83 14.84 -22.78 4.99
CA ASN A 83 15.89 -22.50 4.01
C ASN A 83 17.03 -23.53 4.15
N PRO A 84 17.24 -24.42 3.15
CA PRO A 84 18.25 -25.47 3.21
C PRO A 84 19.67 -24.90 3.29
N LEU A 85 19.93 -23.74 2.67
CA LEU A 85 21.22 -23.07 2.74
C LEU A 85 21.51 -22.56 4.17
N SER A 86 20.48 -22.05 4.84
CA SER A 86 20.57 -21.65 6.25
C SER A 86 20.85 -22.85 7.17
N MET A 87 20.12 -23.96 6.98
CA MET A 87 20.36 -25.19 7.74
C MET A 87 21.78 -25.73 7.54
N ALA A 88 22.25 -25.77 6.29
CA ALA A 88 23.61 -26.22 5.97
C ALA A 88 24.67 -25.31 6.61
N ALA A 89 24.47 -23.98 6.57
CA ALA A 89 25.37 -23.03 7.21
C ALA A 89 25.43 -23.23 8.74
N GLN A 90 24.28 -23.43 9.39
CA GLN A 90 24.22 -23.67 10.83
C GLN A 90 24.90 -24.99 11.23
N SER A 91 24.67 -26.06 10.46
CA SER A 91 25.31 -27.36 10.66
C SER A 91 26.83 -27.26 10.55
N LEU A 92 27.32 -26.58 9.52
CA LEU A 92 28.74 -26.33 9.30
C LEU A 92 29.35 -25.46 10.40
N ALA A 93 28.68 -24.37 10.77
CA ALA A 93 29.13 -23.49 11.85
C ALA A 93 29.20 -24.23 13.20
N SER A 94 28.27 -25.15 13.46
CA SER A 94 28.29 -25.99 14.67
C SER A 94 29.52 -26.91 14.69
N ALA A 95 29.83 -27.56 13.56
CA ALA A 95 31.01 -28.40 13.42
C ALA A 95 32.31 -27.61 13.62
N GLU A 96 32.44 -26.44 12.99
CA GLU A 96 33.63 -25.58 13.12
C GLU A 96 33.81 -25.05 14.54
N LYS A 97 32.72 -24.71 15.25
CA LYS A 97 32.77 -24.27 16.64
C LYS A 97 33.41 -25.32 17.56
N SER A 98 33.18 -26.61 17.30
CA SER A 98 33.75 -27.69 18.12
C SER A 98 35.29 -27.75 18.11
N ILE A 99 35.91 -27.23 17.04
CA ILE A 99 37.37 -27.14 16.89
C ILE A 99 37.86 -25.74 17.29
N LEU A 100 37.33 -24.69 16.66
CA LEU A 100 37.88 -23.33 16.73
C LEU A 100 37.40 -22.52 17.95
N LYS A 101 36.36 -22.97 18.64
CA LYS A 101 35.87 -22.32 19.87
C LYS A 101 36.15 -23.13 21.13
N ASN A 102 36.97 -24.17 21.03
CA ASN A 102 37.48 -24.87 22.20
C ASN A 102 38.34 -23.91 23.06
N PRO A 103 38.11 -23.81 24.38
CA PRO A 103 38.93 -22.98 25.28
C PRO A 103 40.43 -23.24 25.15
N ASP A 104 40.84 -24.51 25.08
CA ASP A 104 42.24 -24.92 25.01
C ASP A 104 42.91 -24.43 23.73
N TYR A 105 42.18 -24.48 22.60
CA TYR A 105 42.66 -23.95 21.32
C TYR A 105 42.88 -22.44 21.39
N ARG A 106 41.94 -21.70 21.99
CA ARG A 106 42.03 -20.24 22.10
C ARG A 106 43.17 -19.81 23.00
N GLU A 107 43.31 -20.43 24.17
CA GLU A 107 44.40 -20.16 25.09
C GLU A 107 45.75 -20.46 24.43
N SER A 108 45.87 -21.60 23.74
CA SER A 108 47.08 -21.94 22.98
C SER A 108 47.39 -20.90 21.90
N LEU A 109 46.39 -20.46 21.13
CA LEU A 109 46.57 -19.45 20.09
C LEU A 109 47.01 -18.11 20.66
N GLU A 110 46.43 -17.68 21.78
CA GLU A 110 46.78 -16.43 22.47
C GLU A 110 48.21 -16.48 23.03
N ASN A 111 48.62 -17.62 23.58
CA ASN A 111 49.97 -17.84 24.11
C ASN A 111 51.04 -17.89 23.01
N LEU A 112 50.68 -18.35 21.80
CA LEU A 112 51.60 -18.46 20.68
C LEU A 112 51.69 -17.17 19.86
N ASN A 113 50.62 -16.39 19.79
CA ASN A 113 50.58 -15.12 19.07
C ASN A 113 51.21 -13.97 19.88
N LEU A 114 52.49 -14.09 20.19
CA LEU A 114 53.28 -13.13 20.95
C LEU A 114 54.54 -12.71 20.20
N GLU A 115 54.98 -11.48 20.42
CA GLU A 115 56.24 -10.94 19.92
C GLU A 115 57.40 -11.31 20.85
N TYR A 116 58.30 -12.16 20.37
CA TYR A 116 59.48 -12.63 21.11
C TYR A 116 60.69 -11.76 20.76
N GLY A 117 60.95 -10.72 21.55
CA GLY A 117 62.13 -9.85 21.42
C GLY A 117 63.45 -10.51 21.85
N VAL A 118 64.49 -9.68 22.01
CA VAL A 118 65.87 -10.10 22.34
C VAL A 118 65.95 -10.97 23.60
N ASP A 119 65.31 -10.53 24.69
CA ASP A 119 65.40 -11.16 26.02
C ASP A 119 64.12 -11.90 26.41
N ALA A 120 63.25 -12.22 25.43
CA ALA A 120 61.95 -12.83 25.68
C ALA A 120 62.01 -14.21 26.35
N LEU A 121 63.08 -14.97 26.08
CA LEU A 121 63.26 -16.34 26.53
C LEU A 121 64.65 -16.54 27.15
N VAL A 122 64.70 -17.35 28.19
CA VAL A 122 65.93 -17.78 28.87
C VAL A 122 66.05 -19.30 28.77
N TRP A 123 67.27 -19.78 28.53
CA TRP A 123 67.56 -21.21 28.51
C TRP A 123 67.72 -21.72 29.94
N ASN A 124 66.91 -22.71 30.32
CA ASN A 124 67.08 -23.43 31.57
C ASN A 124 67.94 -24.69 31.30
N SER A 125 69.17 -24.68 31.82
CA SER A 125 70.13 -25.76 31.62
C SER A 125 69.78 -27.05 32.37
N GLU A 126 68.99 -26.97 33.44
CA GLU A 126 68.57 -28.14 34.23
C GLU A 126 67.44 -28.90 33.54
N SER A 127 66.41 -28.16 33.10
CA SER A 127 65.26 -28.75 32.38
C SER A 127 65.51 -28.94 30.88
N LYS A 128 66.64 -28.42 30.36
CA LYS A 128 66.96 -28.36 28.93
C LYS A 128 65.81 -27.80 28.08
N SER A 129 65.20 -26.71 28.56
CA SER A 129 64.07 -26.08 27.87
C SER A 129 64.16 -24.56 27.87
N TRP A 130 63.51 -23.95 26.87
CA TRP A 130 63.29 -22.51 26.83
C TRP A 130 62.16 -22.11 27.79
N GLN A 131 62.35 -21.04 28.55
CA GLN A 131 61.36 -20.50 29.47
C GLN A 131 61.16 -19.01 29.22
N THR A 132 59.92 -18.54 29.39
CA THR A 132 59.61 -17.10 29.33
C THR A 132 60.39 -16.36 30.39
N ASN A 133 61.04 -15.27 29.98
CA ASN A 133 61.78 -14.44 30.91
C ASN A 133 60.79 -13.59 31.72
N PRO A 134 60.72 -13.75 33.06
CA PRO A 134 59.76 -13.02 33.90
C PRO A 134 59.99 -11.51 33.91
N ALA A 135 61.17 -11.04 33.50
CA ALA A 135 61.48 -9.61 33.41
C ALA A 135 60.92 -8.93 32.14
N THR A 136 60.49 -9.70 31.15
CA THR A 136 59.95 -9.19 29.87
C THR A 136 58.48 -9.56 29.73
N LYS A 137 57.65 -8.53 29.56
CA LYS A 137 56.25 -8.74 29.21
C LYS A 137 56.13 -8.99 27.71
N LEU A 138 55.63 -10.16 27.34
CA LEU A 138 55.31 -10.49 25.96
C LEU A 138 53.95 -9.91 25.59
N THR A 139 53.86 -9.35 24.39
CA THR A 139 52.61 -8.79 23.84
C THR A 139 52.43 -9.28 22.41
N PRO A 140 51.18 -9.39 21.92
CA PRO A 140 50.94 -9.69 20.52
C PRO A 140 51.57 -8.64 19.58
N PRO A 141 52.02 -9.05 18.38
CA PRO A 141 52.51 -8.10 17.38
C PRO A 141 51.43 -7.07 17.01
N ALA A 142 51.85 -5.83 16.74
CA ALA A 142 50.93 -4.73 16.41
C ALA A 142 50.22 -4.91 15.05
N SER A 143 50.81 -5.70 14.14
CA SER A 143 50.25 -6.00 12.82
C SER A 143 50.77 -7.35 12.31
N PHE A 144 50.24 -7.81 11.17
CA PHE A 144 50.74 -9.01 10.47
C PHE A 144 52.04 -8.79 9.68
N GLN A 145 52.67 -7.62 9.78
CA GLN A 145 54.00 -7.37 9.22
C GLN A 145 55.09 -7.87 10.18
N ASP A 146 56.23 -8.33 9.65
CA ASP A 146 57.36 -8.77 10.47
C ASP A 146 57.84 -7.62 11.38
N PRO A 147 57.66 -7.74 12.72
CA PRO A 147 58.05 -6.70 13.66
C PRO A 147 59.57 -6.48 13.70
N PHE A 148 60.36 -7.45 13.21
CA PHE A 148 61.82 -7.41 13.23
C PHE A 148 62.44 -7.13 11.84
N SER A 149 61.64 -6.60 10.92
CA SER A 149 62.06 -6.25 9.55
C SER A 149 63.12 -5.15 9.50
N ASP A 150 63.08 -4.20 10.44
CA ASP A 150 64.07 -3.14 10.58
C ASP A 150 65.36 -3.65 11.25
N GLU A 151 66.31 -4.15 10.44
CA GLU A 151 67.59 -4.69 10.94
C GLU A 151 68.45 -3.66 11.68
N SER A 152 68.18 -2.36 11.52
CA SER A 152 68.88 -1.30 12.26
C SER A 152 68.47 -1.25 13.74
N LYS A 153 67.20 -1.58 14.03
CA LYS A 153 66.64 -1.65 15.39
C LYS A 153 66.71 -3.06 15.95
N PHE A 154 66.46 -4.06 15.11
CA PHE A 154 66.43 -5.46 15.45
C PHE A 154 67.45 -6.20 14.58
N PRO A 155 68.75 -6.15 14.92
CA PRO A 155 69.73 -6.90 14.15
C PRO A 155 69.61 -8.41 14.39
N LYS A 156 70.18 -9.23 13.50
CA LYS A 156 70.17 -10.70 13.63
C LYS A 156 71.19 -11.22 14.65
N LYS A 157 72.20 -10.42 14.95
CA LYS A 157 73.28 -10.66 15.91
C LYS A 157 73.60 -9.35 16.61
N ASP A 158 74.26 -9.41 17.74
CA ASP A 158 74.70 -8.22 18.46
C ASP A 158 75.63 -7.37 17.57
N ILE A 159 75.26 -6.11 17.37
CA ILE A 159 76.06 -5.14 16.60
C ILE A 159 76.62 -4.13 17.58
N LYS A 160 77.95 -4.01 17.60
CA LYS A 160 78.63 -2.93 18.32
C LYS A 160 78.73 -1.71 17.40
N LYS A 161 78.18 -0.59 17.86
CA LYS A 161 78.25 0.71 17.18
C LYS A 161 79.61 1.37 17.42
N GLU A 162 79.94 2.37 16.59
CA GLU A 162 81.20 3.14 16.67
C GLU A 162 81.36 3.87 18.02
N ASP A 163 80.24 4.25 18.64
CA ASP A 163 80.18 4.86 19.98
C ASP A 163 80.42 3.85 21.14
N GLY A 164 80.64 2.57 20.82
CA GLY A 164 80.86 1.50 21.78
C GLY A 164 79.59 0.86 22.35
N THR A 165 78.40 1.40 22.04
CA THR A 165 77.12 0.81 22.44
C THR A 165 76.84 -0.48 21.68
N ILE A 166 76.10 -1.42 22.30
CA ILE A 166 75.74 -2.70 21.68
C ILE A 166 74.24 -2.73 21.46
N VAL A 167 73.82 -2.87 20.20
CA VAL A 167 72.44 -3.21 19.85
C VAL A 167 72.34 -4.72 19.85
N ARG A 168 71.60 -5.27 20.82
CA ARG A 168 71.42 -6.71 20.96
C ARG A 168 70.53 -7.24 19.84
N GLY A 169 70.92 -8.36 19.24
CA GLY A 169 70.18 -8.95 18.14
C GLY A 169 69.03 -9.84 18.62
N VAL A 170 67.93 -9.86 17.88
CA VAL A 170 66.82 -10.81 18.13
C VAL A 170 67.22 -12.17 17.55
N PRO A 171 67.35 -13.22 18.39
CA PRO A 171 67.75 -14.55 17.94
C PRO A 171 66.81 -15.13 16.90
N ARG A 172 67.34 -15.95 15.98
CA ARG A 172 66.53 -16.64 14.95
C ARG A 172 65.34 -17.44 15.52
N PRO A 173 65.49 -18.21 16.62
CA PRO A 173 64.35 -18.92 17.22
C PRO A 173 63.21 -17.99 17.65
N ASN A 174 63.52 -16.83 18.24
CA ASN A 174 62.51 -15.88 18.70
C ASN A 174 61.78 -15.20 17.52
N ARG A 175 62.51 -14.87 16.46
CA ARG A 175 61.92 -14.40 15.20
C ARG A 175 60.96 -15.44 14.61
N LEU A 176 61.38 -16.71 14.58
CA LEU A 176 60.55 -17.80 14.07
C LEU A 176 59.30 -18.02 14.92
N ARG A 177 59.40 -18.02 16.26
CA ARG A 177 58.22 -18.11 17.16
C ARG A 177 57.20 -17.02 16.84
N THR A 178 57.67 -15.78 16.71
CA THR A 178 56.81 -14.63 16.40
C THR A 178 56.10 -14.81 15.06
N VAL A 179 56.85 -15.16 14.00
CA VAL A 179 56.29 -15.35 12.65
C VAL A 179 55.31 -16.54 12.59
N ILE A 180 55.61 -17.65 13.26
CA ILE A 180 54.73 -18.82 13.34
C ILE A 180 53.44 -18.48 14.09
N GLY A 181 53.53 -17.78 15.23
CA GLY A 181 52.38 -17.29 15.98
C GLY A 181 51.49 -16.36 15.15
N MET A 182 52.10 -15.45 14.38
CA MET A 182 51.38 -14.60 13.42
C MET A 182 50.66 -15.41 12.35
N PHE A 183 51.29 -16.46 11.81
CA PHE A 183 50.66 -17.35 10.83
C PHE A 183 49.45 -18.08 11.41
N TYR A 184 49.55 -18.58 12.65
CA TYR A 184 48.42 -19.19 13.34
C TYR A 184 47.27 -18.22 13.56
N LYS A 185 47.59 -16.97 13.93
CA LYS A 185 46.59 -15.92 14.10
C LYS A 185 45.91 -15.54 12.77
N ASP A 186 46.67 -15.39 11.69
CA ASP A 186 46.14 -15.08 10.36
C ASP A 186 45.20 -16.20 9.87
N ARG A 187 45.58 -17.47 10.06
CA ARG A 187 44.72 -18.61 9.77
C ARG A 187 43.39 -18.55 10.53
N ASP A 188 43.43 -18.28 11.83
CA ASP A 188 42.23 -18.16 12.68
C ASP A 188 41.32 -17.00 12.23
N ASP A 189 41.91 -15.85 11.90
CA ASP A 189 41.17 -14.69 11.42
C ASP A 189 40.54 -14.93 10.04
N LYS A 190 41.24 -15.61 9.13
CA LYS A 190 40.68 -16.07 7.84
C LYS A 190 39.49 -17.01 8.03
N PHE A 191 39.55 -17.95 8.99
CA PHE A 191 38.39 -18.80 9.27
C PHE A 191 37.18 -18.01 9.76
N LYS A 192 37.40 -17.02 10.63
CA LYS A 192 36.32 -16.13 11.09
C LYS A 192 35.74 -15.29 9.96
N GLU A 193 36.59 -14.75 9.08
CA GLU A 193 36.16 -13.99 7.92
C GLU A 193 35.32 -14.85 6.97
N ILE A 194 35.78 -16.07 6.65
CA ILE A 194 35.03 -17.02 5.81
C ILE A 194 33.69 -17.39 6.45
N ALA A 195 33.64 -17.62 7.76
CA ALA A 195 32.39 -17.86 8.47
C ALA A 195 31.42 -16.68 8.36
N LYS A 196 31.91 -15.45 8.56
CA LYS A 196 31.12 -14.23 8.39
C LYS A 196 30.62 -14.04 6.95
N LEU A 197 31.47 -14.30 5.95
CA LEU A 197 31.09 -14.22 4.54
C LEU A 197 29.96 -15.21 4.22
N ARG A 198 30.04 -16.45 4.73
CA ARG A 198 28.95 -17.43 4.56
C ARG A 198 27.64 -16.98 5.21
N GLU A 199 27.69 -16.43 6.42
CA GLU A 199 26.49 -15.86 7.07
C GLU A 199 25.88 -14.73 6.23
N MET A 200 26.70 -13.82 5.68
CA MET A 200 26.19 -12.75 4.81
C MET A 200 25.58 -13.28 3.50
N VAL A 201 26.14 -14.36 2.93
CA VAL A 201 25.57 -15.04 1.75
C VAL A 201 24.19 -15.61 2.09
N VAL A 202 24.05 -16.30 3.22
CA VAL A 202 22.76 -16.86 3.68
C VAL A 202 21.74 -15.75 3.91
N MET A 203 22.12 -14.64 4.56
CA MET A 203 21.22 -13.51 4.78
C MET A 203 20.72 -12.91 3.46
N ARG A 204 21.63 -12.73 2.49
CA ARG A 204 21.26 -12.22 1.17
C ARG A 204 20.33 -13.16 0.42
N ASP A 205 20.55 -14.47 0.53
CA ASP A 205 19.67 -15.49 -0.05
C ASP A 205 18.26 -15.46 0.60
N ILE A 206 18.18 -15.30 1.93
CA ILE A 206 16.89 -15.11 2.63
C ILE A 206 16.16 -13.86 2.11
N GLU A 207 16.85 -12.71 2.05
CA GLU A 207 16.27 -11.46 1.56
C GLU A 207 15.76 -11.61 0.12
N LEU A 208 16.55 -12.20 -0.78
CA LEU A 208 16.15 -12.43 -2.17
C LEU A 208 14.87 -13.28 -2.27
N ARG A 209 14.73 -14.29 -1.40
CA ARG A 209 13.54 -15.14 -1.37
C ARG A 209 12.32 -14.39 -0.86
N GLU A 210 12.47 -13.54 0.16
CA GLU A 210 11.39 -12.67 0.62
C GLU A 210 10.90 -11.76 -0.52
N TYR A 211 11.82 -11.17 -1.29
CA TYR A 211 11.47 -10.39 -2.47
C TYR A 211 10.77 -11.21 -3.55
N GLN A 212 11.24 -12.43 -3.85
CA GLN A 212 10.60 -13.32 -4.81
C GLN A 212 9.17 -13.69 -4.39
N ASN A 213 8.97 -13.98 -3.10
CA ASN A 213 7.64 -14.31 -2.56
C ASN A 213 6.69 -13.10 -2.61
N LEU A 214 7.19 -11.90 -2.31
CA LEU A 214 6.40 -10.66 -2.48
C LEU A 214 6.05 -10.42 -3.94
N TYR A 215 7.00 -10.62 -4.85
CA TYR A 215 6.77 -10.48 -6.29
C TYR A 215 5.73 -11.48 -6.80
N ALA A 216 5.78 -12.73 -6.36
CA ALA A 216 4.80 -13.75 -6.71
C ALA A 216 3.38 -13.37 -6.24
N LYS A 217 3.25 -12.87 -4.99
CA LYS A 217 1.96 -12.38 -4.45
C LYS A 217 1.42 -11.18 -5.22
N GLU A 218 2.27 -10.22 -5.56
CA GLU A 218 1.86 -9.06 -6.36
C GLU A 218 1.47 -9.47 -7.79
N LYS A 219 2.16 -10.47 -8.37
CA LYS A 219 1.78 -11.03 -9.67
C LYS A 219 0.40 -11.69 -9.63
N GLU A 220 0.15 -12.54 -8.62
CA GLU A 220 -1.15 -13.18 -8.44
C GLU A 220 -2.26 -12.15 -8.23
N ARG A 221 -2.02 -11.13 -7.40
CA ARG A 221 -2.96 -10.02 -7.20
C ARG A 221 -3.22 -9.25 -8.48
N LYS A 222 -2.19 -9.03 -9.30
CA LYS A 222 -2.31 -8.35 -10.59
C LYS A 222 -3.17 -9.18 -11.56
N GLU A 223 -2.94 -10.48 -11.64
CA GLU A 223 -3.76 -11.40 -12.46
C GLU A 223 -5.23 -11.38 -12.01
N GLN A 224 -5.50 -11.43 -10.70
CA GLN A 224 -6.86 -11.29 -10.16
C GLN A 224 -7.52 -9.96 -10.54
N LEU A 225 -6.79 -8.85 -10.44
CA LEU A 225 -7.30 -7.53 -10.84
C LEU A 225 -7.53 -7.43 -12.35
N GLU A 226 -6.67 -8.04 -13.17
CA GLU A 226 -6.86 -8.10 -14.62
C GLU A 226 -8.12 -8.91 -14.99
N ASP A 227 -8.37 -10.03 -14.30
CA ASP A 227 -9.59 -10.83 -14.45
C ASP A 227 -10.85 -10.03 -14.04
N GLU A 228 -10.82 -9.36 -12.88
CA GLU A 228 -11.92 -8.50 -12.41
C GLU A 228 -12.21 -7.35 -13.38
N VAL A 229 -11.17 -6.70 -13.91
CA VAL A 229 -11.31 -5.64 -14.93
C VAL A 229 -11.93 -6.21 -16.21
N GLY A 230 -11.52 -7.41 -16.63
CA GLY A 230 -12.12 -8.12 -17.76
C GLY A 230 -13.62 -8.35 -17.55
N GLU A 231 -14.01 -8.88 -16.39
CA GLU A 231 -15.42 -9.13 -16.05
C GLU A 231 -16.25 -7.84 -16.00
N LEU A 232 -15.72 -6.78 -15.38
CA LEU A 232 -16.37 -5.47 -15.33
C LEU A 232 -16.53 -4.86 -16.73
N THR A 233 -15.54 -5.00 -17.59
CA THR A 233 -15.60 -4.49 -18.97
C THR A 233 -16.73 -5.15 -19.75
N VAL A 234 -16.90 -6.48 -19.62
CA VAL A 234 -18.01 -7.21 -20.24
C VAL A 234 -19.36 -6.76 -19.69
N LYS A 235 -19.48 -6.57 -18.35
CA LYS A 235 -20.72 -6.09 -17.73
C LYS A 235 -21.09 -4.67 -18.19
N VAL A 236 -20.12 -3.78 -18.27
CA VAL A 236 -20.34 -2.40 -18.76
C VAL A 236 -20.82 -2.42 -20.21
N ALA A 237 -20.17 -3.18 -21.09
CA ALA A 237 -20.61 -3.31 -22.48
C ALA A 237 -22.05 -3.86 -22.59
N GLY A 238 -22.41 -4.85 -21.78
CA GLY A 238 -23.78 -5.37 -21.71
C GLY A 238 -24.81 -4.31 -21.26
N LEU A 239 -24.50 -3.57 -20.20
CA LEU A 239 -25.36 -2.48 -19.71
C LEU A 239 -25.48 -1.33 -20.71
N GLU A 240 -24.42 -1.00 -21.45
CA GLU A 240 -24.46 0.00 -22.53
C GLU A 240 -25.39 -0.45 -23.68
N GLU A 241 -25.36 -1.74 -24.03
CA GLU A 241 -26.25 -2.30 -25.04
C GLU A 241 -27.71 -2.31 -24.57
N ASP A 242 -27.97 -2.72 -23.33
CA ASP A 242 -29.31 -2.71 -22.73
C ASP A 242 -29.86 -1.28 -22.64
N LEU A 243 -29.04 -0.30 -22.22
CA LEU A 243 -29.42 1.12 -22.18
C LEU A 243 -29.74 1.64 -23.59
N LYS A 244 -29.01 1.19 -24.61
CA LYS A 244 -29.29 1.57 -26.00
C LYS A 244 -30.64 1.00 -26.46
N ARG A 245 -30.93 -0.27 -26.17
CA ARG A 245 -32.24 -0.88 -26.47
C ARG A 245 -33.37 -0.18 -25.73
N GLU A 246 -33.22 0.14 -24.45
CA GLU A 246 -34.24 0.86 -23.69
C GLU A 246 -34.52 2.25 -24.28
N LYS A 247 -33.48 2.96 -24.74
CA LYS A 247 -33.65 4.25 -25.43
C LYS A 247 -34.39 4.10 -26.76
N GLU A 248 -34.07 3.07 -27.54
CA GLU A 248 -34.78 2.77 -28.80
C GLU A 248 -36.25 2.40 -28.54
N GLU A 249 -36.53 1.59 -27.53
CA GLU A 249 -37.90 1.22 -27.11
C GLU A 249 -38.70 2.44 -26.62
N ARG A 250 -38.10 3.30 -25.78
CA ARG A 250 -38.77 4.53 -25.33
C ARG A 250 -39.00 5.51 -26.47
N GLN A 251 -38.12 5.59 -27.45
CA GLN A 251 -38.36 6.41 -28.64
C GLN A 251 -39.52 5.84 -29.47
N ALA A 252 -39.53 4.53 -29.70
CA ALA A 252 -40.63 3.87 -30.40
C ALA A 252 -41.98 4.02 -29.68
N GLU A 253 -42.00 3.95 -28.35
CA GLU A 253 -43.20 4.20 -27.53
C GLU A 253 -43.69 5.64 -27.66
N LYS A 254 -42.78 6.63 -27.62
CA LYS A 254 -43.11 8.04 -27.86
C LYS A 254 -43.68 8.26 -29.26
N ASP A 255 -43.03 7.73 -30.29
CA ASP A 255 -43.49 7.87 -31.67
C ASP A 255 -44.89 7.24 -31.85
N ALA A 256 -45.13 6.09 -31.22
CA ALA A 256 -46.45 5.44 -31.22
C ALA A 256 -47.51 6.24 -30.45
N ALA A 257 -47.13 6.90 -29.34
CA ALA A 257 -48.01 7.79 -28.59
C ALA A 257 -48.36 9.04 -29.41
N GLU A 258 -47.39 9.68 -30.06
CA GLU A 258 -47.60 10.83 -30.94
C GLU A 258 -48.52 10.48 -32.11
N GLN A 259 -48.34 9.31 -32.75
CA GLN A 259 -49.25 8.85 -33.81
C GLN A 259 -50.68 8.66 -33.31
N LYS A 260 -50.87 8.11 -32.11
CA LYS A 260 -52.21 7.98 -31.50
C LYS A 260 -52.81 9.34 -31.18
N GLU A 261 -52.02 10.27 -30.67
CA GLU A 261 -52.47 11.63 -30.40
C GLU A 261 -52.88 12.35 -31.69
N GLU A 262 -52.11 12.20 -32.77
CA GLU A 262 -52.46 12.75 -34.08
C GLU A 262 -53.75 12.12 -34.63
N GLN A 263 -53.93 10.80 -34.50
CA GLN A 263 -55.17 10.13 -34.89
C GLN A 263 -56.37 10.62 -34.07
N LEU A 264 -56.22 10.77 -32.75
CA LEU A 264 -57.27 11.31 -31.88
C LEU A 264 -57.60 12.76 -32.25
N ASN A 265 -56.60 13.59 -32.51
CA ASN A 265 -56.81 14.98 -32.93
C ASN A 265 -57.55 15.07 -34.28
N ARG A 266 -57.21 14.21 -35.25
CA ARG A 266 -57.97 14.12 -36.52
C ARG A 266 -59.40 13.66 -36.29
N LEU A 267 -59.63 12.70 -35.39
CA LEU A 267 -60.97 12.24 -35.04
C LEU A 267 -61.78 13.36 -34.40
N VAL A 268 -61.20 14.09 -33.42
CA VAL A 268 -61.84 15.25 -32.77
C VAL A 268 -62.20 16.31 -33.81
N ALA A 269 -61.28 16.67 -34.71
CA ALA A 269 -61.56 17.63 -35.78
C ALA A 269 -62.71 17.16 -36.69
N SER A 270 -62.73 15.88 -37.08
CA SER A 270 -63.83 15.33 -37.89
C SER A 270 -65.18 15.33 -37.16
N LEU A 271 -65.19 15.07 -35.84
CA LEU A 271 -66.40 15.12 -35.01
C LEU A 271 -66.88 16.57 -34.81
N GLU A 272 -65.97 17.53 -34.72
CA GLU A 272 -66.32 18.95 -34.70
C GLU A 272 -66.93 19.41 -36.02
N GLU A 273 -66.35 19.00 -37.16
CA GLU A 273 -66.94 19.24 -38.49
C GLU A 273 -68.32 18.59 -38.64
N GLU A 274 -68.49 17.33 -38.23
CA GLU A 274 -69.79 16.66 -38.22
C GLU A 274 -70.78 17.42 -37.33
N LYS A 275 -70.38 17.83 -36.13
CA LYS A 275 -71.24 18.62 -35.22
C LYS A 275 -71.68 19.94 -35.87
N ILE A 276 -70.79 20.65 -36.55
CA ILE A 276 -71.12 21.88 -37.29
C ILE A 276 -72.09 21.56 -38.42
N LYS A 277 -71.85 20.51 -39.19
CA LYS A 277 -72.70 20.09 -40.30
C LYS A 277 -74.09 19.69 -39.82
N THR A 278 -74.19 18.89 -38.76
CA THR A 278 -75.47 18.50 -38.16
C THR A 278 -76.20 19.72 -37.59
N ALA A 279 -75.48 20.69 -37.00
CA ALA A 279 -76.07 21.95 -36.56
C ALA A 279 -76.61 22.79 -37.75
N GLN A 280 -75.88 22.83 -38.87
CA GLN A 280 -76.35 23.47 -40.11
C GLN A 280 -77.57 22.76 -40.69
N GLU A 281 -77.54 21.43 -40.80
CA GLU A 281 -78.68 20.62 -41.27
C GLU A 281 -79.91 20.80 -40.35
N HIS A 282 -79.71 20.85 -39.03
CA HIS A 282 -80.78 21.17 -38.08
C HIS A 282 -81.32 22.59 -38.26
N GLN A 283 -80.45 23.58 -38.51
CA GLN A 283 -80.87 24.96 -38.75
C GLN A 283 -81.63 25.10 -40.07
N GLU A 284 -81.16 24.46 -41.14
CA GLU A 284 -81.85 24.37 -42.42
C GLU A 284 -83.21 23.67 -42.25
N PHE A 285 -83.27 22.58 -41.49
CA PHE A 285 -84.52 21.91 -41.16
C PHE A 285 -85.47 22.85 -40.41
N ILE A 286 -85.01 23.58 -39.39
CA ILE A 286 -85.82 24.58 -38.68
C ILE A 286 -86.31 25.68 -39.63
N ASP A 287 -85.48 26.15 -40.55
CA ASP A 287 -85.83 27.20 -41.51
C ASP A 287 -86.83 26.70 -42.56
N THR A 288 -86.71 25.47 -43.04
CA THR A 288 -87.73 24.83 -43.89
C THR A 288 -89.06 24.70 -43.15
N LEU A 289 -89.05 24.24 -41.90
CA LEU A 289 -90.24 24.09 -41.07
C LEU A 289 -90.90 25.45 -40.76
N ARG A 290 -90.09 26.51 -40.57
CA ARG A 290 -90.58 27.90 -40.47
C ARG A 290 -91.18 28.40 -41.78
N ASN A 291 -90.60 28.06 -42.93
CA ASN A 291 -91.13 28.44 -44.24
C ASN A 291 -92.44 27.71 -44.53
N GLU A 292 -92.53 26.41 -44.24
CA GLU A 292 -93.78 25.65 -44.31
C GLU A 292 -94.84 26.22 -43.37
N GLN A 293 -94.47 26.57 -42.13
CA GLN A 293 -95.39 27.26 -41.21
C GLN A 293 -95.82 28.64 -41.73
N LYS A 294 -94.93 29.40 -42.38
CA LYS A 294 -95.28 30.67 -43.03
C LYS A 294 -96.23 30.47 -44.20
N GLU A 295 -96.04 29.44 -45.02
CA GLU A 295 -96.95 29.10 -46.11
C GLU A 295 -98.32 28.63 -45.58
N GLN A 296 -98.34 27.82 -44.53
CA GLN A 296 -99.57 27.45 -43.83
C GLN A 296 -100.26 28.65 -43.20
N LEU A 297 -99.51 29.57 -42.57
CA LEU A 297 -100.04 30.84 -42.04
C LEU A 297 -100.54 31.76 -43.15
N ALA A 298 -99.87 31.82 -44.31
CA ALA A 298 -100.30 32.59 -45.47
C ALA A 298 -101.59 32.00 -46.08
N ALA A 299 -101.68 30.67 -46.17
CA ALA A 299 -102.90 29.97 -46.58
C ALA A 299 -104.04 30.22 -45.58
N LEU A 300 -103.76 30.16 -44.28
CA LEU A 300 -104.71 30.52 -43.23
C LEU A 300 -105.08 32.01 -43.29
N GLN A 301 -104.15 32.91 -43.61
CA GLN A 301 -104.41 34.34 -43.77
C GLN A 301 -105.24 34.66 -45.01
N ASP A 302 -105.07 33.91 -46.10
CA ASP A 302 -105.93 34.01 -47.28
C ASP A 302 -107.31 33.38 -47.03
N GLU A 303 -107.40 32.37 -46.16
CA GLU A 303 -108.67 31.83 -45.64
C GLU A 303 -109.34 32.83 -44.68
N VAL A 304 -108.57 33.52 -43.84
CA VAL A 304 -109.03 34.64 -42.98
C VAL A 304 -109.43 35.84 -43.84
N ARG A 305 -108.74 36.18 -44.94
CA ARG A 305 -109.21 37.21 -45.90
C ARG A 305 -110.52 36.83 -46.57
N LYS A 306 -110.75 35.54 -46.83
CA LYS A 306 -112.05 35.04 -47.33
C LYS A 306 -113.13 35.05 -46.24
N ALA A 307 -112.76 34.88 -44.97
CA ALA A 307 -113.67 34.99 -43.82
C ALA A 307 -113.95 36.45 -43.38
N ASP A 308 -113.00 37.37 -43.55
CA ASP A 308 -113.11 38.79 -43.20
C ASP A 308 -113.95 39.58 -44.22
N ALA A 309 -114.23 39.03 -45.40
CA ALA A 309 -115.23 39.55 -46.33
C ALA A 309 -116.68 39.34 -45.84
N GLU A 310 -116.92 38.53 -44.79
CA GLU A 310 -118.25 38.29 -44.20
C GLU A 310 -118.42 38.88 -42.78
N GLY A 311 -117.40 39.53 -42.22
CA GLY A 311 -117.34 39.89 -40.80
C GLY A 311 -117.41 41.38 -40.42
N TYR A 312 -117.36 42.33 -41.36
CA TYR A 312 -117.30 43.77 -41.06
C TYR A 312 -118.68 44.45 -40.97
N LYS A 313 -119.57 43.89 -40.15
CA LYS A 313 -120.80 44.56 -39.65
C LYS A 313 -120.98 44.33 -38.15
N ARG A 314 -119.95 44.68 -37.37
CA ARG A 314 -120.09 45.12 -35.97
C ARG A 314 -118.78 45.73 -35.46
N GLY A 315 -118.89 46.96 -34.95
CA GLY A 315 -117.94 47.45 -33.96
C GLY A 315 -116.86 48.39 -34.48
N ILE A 316 -117.23 49.34 -35.33
CA ILE A 316 -116.70 50.69 -35.15
C ILE A 316 -117.10 51.10 -33.72
N ASP A 317 -116.12 51.55 -32.92
CA ASP A 317 -116.17 51.97 -31.51
C ASP A 317 -115.55 50.98 -30.51
N GLU A 318 -114.22 50.86 -30.55
CA GLU A 318 -113.40 51.10 -29.37
C GLU A 318 -111.94 51.34 -29.79
N MET A 319 -111.75 52.49 -30.44
CA MET A 319 -110.43 53.10 -30.61
C MET A 319 -110.13 53.95 -29.36
N ILE A 320 -108.91 53.75 -28.82
CA ILE A 320 -108.07 54.70 -28.07
C ILE A 320 -108.20 54.74 -26.52
N ALA A 321 -107.16 54.22 -25.85
CA ALA A 321 -106.16 55.01 -25.07
C ALA A 321 -105.12 54.07 -24.43
N LYS A 322 -103.86 54.04 -24.93
CA LYS A 322 -102.63 54.60 -24.28
C LYS A 322 -102.18 53.81 -23.02
N GLN A 323 -100.92 53.43 -22.83
CA GLN A 323 -99.68 54.18 -23.05
C GLN A 323 -98.45 53.31 -22.66
N GLN A 324 -97.33 53.50 -23.39
CA GLN A 324 -95.91 53.43 -22.93
C GLN A 324 -95.32 52.07 -22.49
N GLY A 325 -94.07 51.69 -22.80
CA GLY A 325 -92.97 52.32 -23.54
C GLY A 325 -91.63 51.60 -23.24
N GLY A 326 -90.67 51.71 -24.19
CA GLY A 326 -89.20 51.48 -24.05
C GLY A 326 -88.71 50.05 -23.77
N GLU A 327 -87.45 49.64 -24.01
CA GLU A 327 -86.29 50.05 -24.83
C GLU A 327 -85.26 48.88 -24.72
N ILE A 328 -84.51 48.58 -25.80
CA ILE A 328 -83.09 48.14 -25.97
C ILE A 328 -82.41 47.37 -24.78
N GLU A 329 -81.76 46.18 -24.89
CA GLU A 329 -80.44 45.87 -25.51
C GLU A 329 -80.06 44.35 -25.39
N LYS A 330 -79.05 43.90 -26.16
CA LYS A 330 -78.38 42.56 -26.23
C LYS A 330 -77.44 42.29 -25.01
N PRO A 331 -76.56 41.24 -24.95
CA PRO A 331 -76.65 39.76 -25.12
C PRO A 331 -75.87 38.96 -24.02
N ASN A 332 -75.75 37.62 -24.19
CA ASN A 332 -74.71 36.68 -23.66
C ASN A 332 -74.62 36.48 -22.13
N GLU A 333 -74.07 35.41 -21.57
CA GLU A 333 -73.75 34.01 -21.88
C GLU A 333 -73.39 33.40 -20.51
N GLU A 334 -73.73 32.14 -20.35
CA GLU A 334 -73.08 31.06 -19.58
C GLU A 334 -72.22 31.28 -18.30
N VAL A 335 -72.61 30.50 -17.28
CA VAL A 335 -71.84 29.44 -16.59
C VAL A 335 -70.74 29.84 -15.57
N THR A 336 -71.13 29.62 -14.32
CA THR A 336 -70.46 29.03 -13.14
C THR A 336 -68.92 28.96 -13.01
N VAL A 337 -68.49 29.50 -11.85
CA VAL A 337 -67.57 28.97 -10.81
C VAL A 337 -66.11 28.69 -11.16
N ASN A 338 -65.20 29.45 -10.52
CA ASN A 338 -63.91 28.94 -10.04
C ASN A 338 -63.45 29.71 -8.77
N PRO A 339 -62.94 29.02 -7.72
CA PRO A 339 -62.40 29.64 -6.50
C PRO A 339 -60.85 29.70 -6.48
N PHE A 340 -60.31 30.63 -5.67
CA PHE A 340 -58.93 30.79 -5.17
C PHE A 340 -57.94 31.72 -5.93
N LEU A 341 -57.65 32.86 -5.29
CA LEU A 341 -56.30 33.47 -5.10
C LEU A 341 -55.68 32.87 -3.80
N PRO A 342 -54.39 33.03 -3.44
CA PRO A 342 -53.25 33.69 -4.09
C PRO A 342 -51.90 32.90 -4.06
N SER A 343 -50.90 33.49 -4.72
CA SER A 343 -49.45 33.36 -4.53
C SER A 343 -48.96 33.78 -3.12
N GLU A 344 -47.91 33.14 -2.60
CA GLU A 344 -46.54 33.71 -2.51
C GLU A 344 -45.60 32.87 -1.62
N ASP A 345 -44.33 32.92 -2.01
CA ASP A 345 -43.14 32.30 -1.44
C ASP A 345 -42.91 32.54 0.06
N GLY A 346 -42.50 31.46 0.72
CA GLY A 346 -41.97 31.45 2.08
C GLY A 346 -41.72 30.02 2.55
N PRO A 347 -40.67 29.77 3.36
CA PRO A 347 -40.05 28.45 3.51
C PRO A 347 -41.04 27.41 4.05
N PRO A 348 -40.94 26.13 3.66
CA PRO A 348 -41.88 25.13 4.10
C PRO A 348 -41.77 24.97 5.63
N LYS A 349 -42.80 25.47 6.33
CA LYS A 349 -43.11 25.03 7.70
C LYS A 349 -43.68 23.62 7.58
N LEU A 350 -42.80 22.64 7.50
CA LEU A 350 -43.16 21.22 7.56
C LEU A 350 -43.93 20.97 8.87
N SER A 351 -45.16 20.51 8.75
CA SER A 351 -45.91 19.98 9.88
C SER A 351 -45.31 18.63 10.32
N GLN A 352 -45.54 18.23 11.57
CA GLN A 352 -45.03 16.96 12.12
C GLN A 352 -45.47 15.72 11.30
N ALA A 353 -46.57 15.85 10.53
CA ALA A 353 -47.08 14.82 9.62
C ALA A 353 -46.28 14.70 8.32
N GLU A 354 -45.71 15.78 7.79
CA GLU A 354 -44.92 15.76 6.54
C GLU A 354 -43.48 15.28 6.76
N LEU A 355 -42.89 15.55 7.93
CA LEU A 355 -41.61 14.95 8.36
C LEU A 355 -41.68 13.42 8.45
N MET A 356 -42.84 12.87 8.84
CA MET A 356 -43.07 11.43 8.87
C MET A 356 -43.21 10.83 7.47
N LEU A 357 -43.84 11.55 6.52
CA LEU A 357 -43.95 11.12 5.12
C LEU A 357 -42.60 11.18 4.38
N ALA A 358 -41.77 12.20 4.64
CA ALA A 358 -40.42 12.31 4.07
C ALA A 358 -39.46 11.24 4.60
N ALA A 359 -39.57 10.82 5.86
CA ALA A 359 -38.77 9.72 6.41
C ALA A 359 -39.11 8.35 5.77
N GLN A 360 -40.34 8.19 5.27
CA GLN A 360 -40.83 6.97 4.60
C GLN A 360 -40.65 7.00 3.07
N ALA A 361 -40.31 8.15 2.47
CA ALA A 361 -40.09 8.27 1.04
C ALA A 361 -38.83 7.49 0.61
N LYS A 362 -38.95 6.69 -0.46
CA LYS A 362 -37.87 5.83 -0.96
C LYS A 362 -36.70 6.63 -1.58
N THR A 363 -36.92 7.91 -1.90
CA THR A 363 -35.92 8.81 -2.50
C THR A 363 -35.97 10.19 -1.85
N ILE A 364 -34.85 10.91 -1.85
CA ILE A 364 -34.78 12.31 -1.40
C ILE A 364 -35.56 13.18 -2.40
N GLY A 365 -36.74 13.68 -2.00
CA GLY A 365 -37.51 14.67 -2.77
C GLY A 365 -36.99 16.11 -2.60
N GLU A 366 -37.59 17.05 -3.34
CA GLU A 366 -37.22 18.47 -3.33
C GLU A 366 -37.33 19.13 -1.94
N SER A 367 -38.22 18.62 -1.08
CA SER A 367 -38.38 19.08 0.31
C SER A 367 -37.25 18.63 1.25
N GLY A 368 -36.36 17.73 0.81
CA GLY A 368 -35.24 17.21 1.58
C GLY A 368 -35.62 16.16 2.64
N VAL A 369 -34.60 15.51 3.23
CA VAL A 369 -34.77 14.42 4.21
C VAL A 369 -33.98 14.72 5.49
N PRO A 370 -34.56 14.48 6.68
CA PRO A 370 -33.82 14.59 7.94
C PRO A 370 -32.79 13.46 8.08
N SER A 371 -31.59 13.80 8.54
CA SER A 371 -30.50 12.88 8.79
C SER A 371 -29.69 13.31 10.02
N THR A 372 -28.72 12.48 10.40
CA THR A 372 -27.76 12.80 11.46
C THR A 372 -26.35 12.84 10.91
N VAL A 373 -25.50 13.70 11.45
CA VAL A 373 -24.08 13.71 11.06
C VAL A 373 -23.40 12.50 11.68
N GLY A 374 -22.94 11.53 10.87
CA GLY A 374 -22.28 10.33 11.38
C GLY A 374 -20.86 10.61 11.87
N ARG A 375 -20.05 11.27 11.03
CA ARG A 375 -18.68 11.69 11.38
C ARG A 375 -18.27 12.92 10.56
N VAL A 376 -17.48 13.80 11.15
CA VAL A 376 -16.85 14.94 10.46
C VAL A 376 -15.34 14.81 10.60
N ASP A 377 -14.63 14.83 9.48
CA ASP A 377 -13.19 15.01 9.44
C ASP A 377 -12.88 16.43 8.94
N GLY A 378 -12.68 17.33 9.89
CA GLY A 378 -12.38 18.73 9.59
C GLY A 378 -11.01 18.97 8.92
N LYS A 379 -10.06 18.00 8.99
CA LYS A 379 -8.76 18.13 8.33
C LYS A 379 -8.83 17.70 6.86
N ALA A 380 -9.58 16.63 6.59
CA ALA A 380 -9.81 16.15 5.23
C ALA A 380 -10.93 16.90 4.51
N GLY A 381 -11.74 17.69 5.24
CA GLY A 381 -12.93 18.34 4.69
C GLY A 381 -14.03 17.34 4.34
N MET A 382 -14.10 16.21 5.04
CA MET A 382 -15.01 15.12 4.73
C MET A 382 -16.10 14.99 5.79
N ILE A 383 -17.30 14.61 5.36
CA ILE A 383 -18.43 14.31 6.23
C ILE A 383 -19.07 12.99 5.81
N LEU A 384 -19.44 12.18 6.81
CA LEU A 384 -20.15 10.92 6.64
C LEU A 384 -21.60 11.10 7.07
N LEU A 385 -22.52 10.77 6.18
CA LEU A 385 -23.96 10.82 6.41
C LEU A 385 -24.56 9.41 6.30
N PRO A 386 -25.48 9.01 7.18
CA PRO A 386 -26.22 7.75 7.11
C PRO A 386 -27.36 7.87 6.08
N LEU A 387 -27.01 8.24 4.84
CA LEU A 387 -27.90 8.30 3.68
C LEU A 387 -27.14 7.69 2.50
N GLY A 388 -27.59 6.55 2.00
CA GLY A 388 -26.93 5.82 0.94
C GLY A 388 -27.68 5.84 -0.39
N SER A 389 -27.25 4.96 -1.30
CA SER A 389 -27.83 4.80 -2.64
C SER A 389 -29.31 4.42 -2.61
N GLU A 390 -29.76 3.75 -1.55
CA GLU A 390 -31.14 3.36 -1.33
C GLU A 390 -32.11 4.55 -1.17
N ARG A 391 -31.59 5.76 -0.95
CA ARG A 391 -32.38 7.01 -0.90
C ARG A 391 -32.17 7.89 -2.15
N GLY A 392 -31.54 7.37 -3.20
CA GLY A 392 -31.28 8.12 -4.44
C GLY A 392 -30.06 9.04 -4.38
N VAL A 393 -29.15 8.83 -3.41
CA VAL A 393 -27.87 9.54 -3.36
C VAL A 393 -26.92 8.94 -4.40
N ALA A 394 -26.36 9.77 -5.27
CA ALA A 394 -25.40 9.35 -6.29
C ALA A 394 -24.07 10.11 -6.17
N LEU A 395 -23.01 9.54 -6.72
CA LEU A 395 -21.70 10.18 -6.81
C LEU A 395 -21.81 11.51 -7.58
N GLY A 396 -21.21 12.58 -7.05
CA GLY A 396 -21.23 13.89 -7.69
C GLY A 396 -22.44 14.77 -7.32
N ASN A 397 -23.51 14.21 -6.76
CA ASN A 397 -24.66 14.99 -6.30
C ASN A 397 -24.23 16.05 -5.27
N VAL A 398 -24.86 17.23 -5.35
CA VAL A 398 -24.62 18.33 -4.42
C VAL A 398 -25.85 18.51 -3.53
N TYR A 399 -25.62 18.56 -2.23
CA TYR A 399 -26.66 18.77 -1.23
C TYR A 399 -26.33 19.95 -0.34
N THR A 400 -27.36 20.64 0.13
CA THR A 400 -27.25 21.66 1.18
C THR A 400 -27.72 21.08 2.51
N LEU A 401 -26.87 21.17 3.53
CA LEU A 401 -27.17 20.77 4.90
C LEU A 401 -27.75 21.95 5.67
N TRP A 402 -28.93 21.77 6.24
CA TRP A 402 -29.58 22.75 7.12
C TRP A 402 -29.57 22.27 8.57
N LYS A 403 -29.14 23.13 9.49
CA LYS A 403 -29.19 22.89 10.94
C LYS A 403 -29.99 24.01 11.58
N ALA A 404 -31.07 23.69 12.28
CA ALA A 404 -31.93 24.67 12.96
C ALA A 404 -32.33 25.88 12.07
N ASN A 405 -32.81 25.60 10.85
CA ASN A 405 -33.22 26.60 9.85
C ASN A 405 -32.11 27.54 9.34
N LYS A 406 -30.83 27.17 9.53
CA LYS A 406 -29.68 27.85 8.92
C LYS A 406 -28.92 26.91 7.99
N LYS A 407 -28.41 27.44 6.86
CA LYS A 407 -27.53 26.70 5.95
C LYS A 407 -26.19 26.46 6.66
N ALA A 408 -25.93 25.20 7.02
CA ALA A 408 -24.75 24.80 7.79
C ALA A 408 -23.55 24.52 6.89
N ALA A 409 -23.75 23.75 5.81
CA ALA A 409 -22.70 23.47 4.84
C ALA A 409 -23.28 23.04 3.50
N ARG A 410 -22.48 23.11 2.44
CA ARG A 410 -22.76 22.46 1.15
C ARG A 410 -21.80 21.29 0.96
N ILE A 411 -22.31 20.18 0.47
CA ILE A 411 -21.55 18.94 0.32
C ILE A 411 -21.66 18.40 -1.09
N ARG A 412 -20.57 17.82 -1.59
CA ARG A 412 -20.56 17.04 -2.83
C ARG A 412 -20.23 15.59 -2.51
N ILE A 413 -21.08 14.67 -2.94
CA ILE A 413 -20.90 13.24 -2.68
C ILE A 413 -19.66 12.71 -3.42
N GLN A 414 -18.76 12.05 -2.68
CA GLN A 414 -17.51 11.47 -3.18
C GLN A 414 -17.53 9.93 -3.17
N SER A 415 -18.32 9.31 -2.31
CA SER A 415 -18.63 7.89 -2.40
C SER A 415 -20.01 7.61 -1.81
N VAL A 416 -20.67 6.58 -2.34
CA VAL A 416 -21.97 6.13 -1.86
C VAL A 416 -21.92 4.62 -1.69
N SER A 417 -22.53 4.14 -0.63
CA SER A 417 -22.83 2.73 -0.39
C SER A 417 -24.30 2.60 0.05
N GLN A 418 -24.74 1.39 0.33
CA GLN A 418 -26.04 1.17 0.96
C GLN A 418 -25.99 1.60 2.44
N GLY A 419 -26.81 2.56 2.83
CA GLY A 419 -26.96 3.08 4.19
C GLY A 419 -26.07 4.26 4.56
N PHE A 420 -25.01 4.56 3.80
CA PHE A 420 -24.13 5.70 4.07
C PHE A 420 -23.55 6.35 2.80
N SER A 421 -23.21 7.62 2.93
CA SER A 421 -22.48 8.38 1.93
C SER A 421 -21.34 9.15 2.57
N LEU A 422 -20.26 9.26 1.81
CA LEU A 422 -19.10 10.07 2.15
C LEU A 422 -19.09 11.27 1.20
N ALA A 423 -19.06 12.47 1.78
CA ALA A 423 -19.15 13.71 1.03
C ALA A 423 -18.02 14.67 1.39
N TYR A 424 -17.59 15.45 0.40
CA TYR A 424 -16.64 16.54 0.58
C TYR A 424 -17.40 17.82 0.94
N LEU A 425 -16.96 18.53 1.98
CA LEU A 425 -17.46 19.84 2.37
C LEU A 425 -16.93 20.88 1.40
N LEU A 426 -17.82 21.52 0.65
CA LEU A 426 -17.43 22.58 -0.27
C LEU A 426 -17.06 23.84 0.52
N PRO A 427 -15.83 24.36 0.39
CA PRO A 427 -15.44 25.60 1.04
C PRO A 427 -16.27 26.76 0.48
N GLN A 428 -16.60 27.73 1.34
CA GLN A 428 -17.37 28.98 1.05
C GLN A 428 -18.90 28.94 1.23
N PHE A 429 -19.50 27.84 1.70
CA PHE A 429 -20.95 27.80 1.99
C PHE A 429 -21.24 27.46 3.47
N GLY A 430 -21.91 28.39 4.17
CA GLY A 430 -22.34 28.22 5.57
C GLY A 430 -21.21 28.31 6.60
N THR A 431 -21.40 27.66 7.76
CA THR A 431 -20.44 27.51 8.86
C THR A 431 -20.11 26.02 9.10
N PRO A 432 -19.35 25.35 8.21
CA PRO A 432 -19.06 23.91 8.32
C PRO A 432 -18.39 23.50 9.64
N GLN A 433 -17.70 24.44 10.31
CA GLN A 433 -17.03 24.23 11.60
C GLN A 433 -18.02 23.97 12.76
N GLU A 434 -19.31 24.28 12.58
CA GLU A 434 -20.35 24.10 13.60
C GLU A 434 -21.04 22.73 13.53
N LEU A 435 -20.69 21.90 12.53
CA LEU A 435 -21.18 20.53 12.39
C LEU A 435 -20.37 19.57 13.26
N ARG A 436 -21.07 18.84 14.13
CA ARG A 436 -20.49 17.84 15.02
C ARG A 436 -21.17 16.49 14.78
N PRO A 437 -20.46 15.37 15.02
CA PRO A 437 -21.09 14.04 15.03
C PRO A 437 -22.30 14.00 15.97
N GLY A 438 -23.41 13.46 15.50
CA GLY A 438 -24.68 13.37 16.22
C GLY A 438 -25.66 14.53 15.99
N ASP A 439 -25.25 15.61 15.31
CA ASP A 439 -26.16 16.71 14.98
C ASP A 439 -27.28 16.26 14.03
N SER A 440 -28.51 16.66 14.32
CA SER A 440 -29.63 16.51 13.39
C SER A 440 -29.58 17.58 12.30
N VAL A 441 -29.56 17.15 11.04
CA VAL A 441 -29.47 18.00 9.85
C VAL A 441 -30.57 17.65 8.87
N HIS A 442 -31.04 18.63 8.11
CA HIS A 442 -31.97 18.44 7.01
C HIS A 442 -31.22 18.54 5.69
N VAL A 443 -31.22 17.46 4.90
CA VAL A 443 -30.44 17.33 3.66
C VAL A 443 -31.34 17.64 2.47
N VAL A 444 -31.06 18.73 1.76
CA VAL A 444 -31.89 19.21 0.65
C VAL A 444 -31.08 19.13 -0.66
N PRO A 445 -31.59 18.49 -1.73
CA PRO A 445 -30.93 18.49 -3.03
C PRO A 445 -30.93 19.90 -3.61
N GLU A 446 -29.84 20.29 -4.25
CA GLU A 446 -29.76 21.59 -4.92
C GLU A 446 -30.34 21.45 -6.34
N ILE A 447 -31.38 22.24 -6.62
CA ILE A 447 -31.88 22.42 -7.98
C ILE A 447 -30.98 23.50 -8.60
N GLU A 448 -30.29 23.18 -9.69
CA GLU A 448 -29.55 24.20 -10.46
C GLU A 448 -30.56 25.21 -11.02
N GLU A 449 -30.55 26.44 -10.53
CA GLU A 449 -31.15 27.56 -11.26
C GLU A 449 -30.36 27.74 -12.54
N THR A 450 -30.91 27.27 -13.66
CA THR A 450 -30.42 27.62 -14.98
C THR A 450 -30.56 29.12 -15.17
N LEU A 451 -29.42 29.81 -15.29
CA LEU A 451 -29.32 31.21 -15.68
C LEU A 451 -29.97 31.50 -17.04
#